data_AF-A0A965FK30-F1
#
_entry.id   AF-A0A965FK30-F1
#
_cell.length_a   1.000
_cell.length_b   1.000
_cell.length_c   1.000
_cell.angle_alpha   90.00
_cell.angle_beta   90.00
_cell.angle_gamma   90.00
#
_symmetry.space_group_name_H-M   'P 1'
#
loop_
_entity.id
_entity.type
_entity.pdbx_description
1 polymer ?
#
loop_
_entity_poly.entity_id
_entity_poly.type
_entity_poly.pdbx_seq_one_letter_code
_entity_poly.pdbx_strand_id
1 'polypeptide(L)'
;MRALALGLIASVLYLGVLNLGAQTDSRKSSYFNMSRENQRMQDDLSLNPASFWIIEGQGLWQNGGLSGSRTCSDCHGDVAKSMHGVAATFPKHRGGSLRTLQGQINHCRVSYQGLQAFDYESKPLLALLSLVASQSRGMPINVSDDAQVSSHIERGKRLYNTRIGQLNLSCAQCHDDRAGQRLGGVLIPQGHPTGYPIYRIEWQTIGSLQRRLRN
;
A
#
# COMPACT_ATOMS: atom_id res chain seq x y z
N MET A 1 -67.47 -55.54 -9.56
CA MET A 1 -66.56 -55.09 -8.48
C MET A 1 -65.14 -54.98 -9.01
N ARG A 2 -64.70 -53.84 -9.54
CA ARG A 2 -63.27 -53.55 -9.79
C ARG A 2 -63.01 -52.03 -9.76
N ALA A 3 -62.39 -51.65 -8.65
CA ALA A 3 -61.49 -50.53 -8.33
C ALA A 3 -61.48 -49.24 -9.17
N LEU A 4 -61.80 -48.13 -8.51
CA LEU A 4 -61.27 -46.79 -8.77
C LEU A 4 -59.79 -46.74 -8.38
N ALA A 5 -58.94 -46.15 -9.23
CA ALA A 5 -57.59 -45.72 -8.86
C ALA A 5 -57.46 -44.22 -9.15
N LEU A 6 -57.54 -43.40 -8.09
CA LEU A 6 -57.20 -41.97 -8.13
C LEU A 6 -55.67 -41.84 -8.22
N GLY A 7 -55.17 -41.24 -9.30
CA GLY A 7 -53.76 -40.85 -9.42
C GLY A 7 -53.47 -39.56 -8.65
N LEU A 8 -52.64 -39.64 -7.62
CA LEU A 8 -52.02 -38.49 -6.98
C LEU A 8 -50.84 -38.00 -7.84
N ILE A 9 -50.94 -36.77 -8.36
CA ILE A 9 -49.81 -36.08 -8.99
C ILE A 9 -49.04 -35.36 -7.88
N ALA A 10 -47.89 -35.91 -7.48
CA ALA A 10 -46.98 -35.25 -6.55
C ALA A 10 -46.10 -34.24 -7.31
N SER A 11 -46.33 -32.95 -7.09
CA SER A 11 -45.53 -31.85 -7.63
C SER A 11 -44.25 -31.69 -6.78
N VAL A 12 -43.10 -32.13 -7.30
CA VAL A 12 -41.79 -31.90 -6.66
C VAL A 12 -41.30 -30.50 -7.06
N LEU A 13 -41.48 -29.53 -6.15
CA LEU A 13 -40.86 -28.20 -6.24
C LEU A 13 -39.38 -28.32 -5.87
N TYR A 14 -38.52 -28.32 -6.90
CA TYR A 14 -37.07 -28.16 -6.73
C TYR A 14 -36.78 -26.69 -6.34
N LEU A 15 -36.57 -26.43 -5.05
CA LEU A 15 -35.91 -25.19 -4.61
C LEU A 15 -34.41 -25.30 -4.95
N GLY A 16 -34.02 -24.74 -6.09
CA GLY A 16 -32.62 -24.50 -6.40
C GLY A 16 -32.06 -23.45 -5.45
N VAL A 17 -31.28 -23.88 -4.46
CA VAL A 17 -30.48 -22.98 -3.63
C VAL A 17 -29.32 -22.48 -4.51
N LEU A 18 -29.46 -21.26 -5.03
CA LEU A 18 -28.36 -20.54 -5.67
C LEU A 18 -27.31 -20.21 -4.61
N ASN A 19 -26.27 -21.04 -4.52
CA ASN A 19 -25.04 -20.69 -3.83
C ASN A 19 -24.35 -19.57 -4.63
N LEU A 20 -24.71 -18.32 -4.32
CA LEU A 20 -23.85 -17.17 -4.60
C LEU A 20 -22.61 -17.34 -3.73
N GLY A 21 -21.60 -18.03 -4.25
CA GLY A 21 -20.30 -18.15 -3.60
C GLY A 21 -19.77 -16.74 -3.35
N ALA A 22 -19.75 -16.32 -2.09
CA ALA A 22 -19.00 -15.15 -1.69
C ALA A 22 -17.54 -15.41 -2.08
N GLN A 23 -17.04 -14.67 -3.08
CA GLN A 23 -15.64 -14.70 -3.46
C GLN A 23 -14.83 -14.29 -2.22
N THR A 24 -14.21 -15.26 -1.54
CA THR A 24 -13.39 -14.99 -0.37
C THR A 24 -12.20 -14.15 -0.81
N ASP A 25 -12.00 -12.98 -0.18
CA ASP A 25 -10.84 -12.14 -0.43
C ASP A 25 -9.55 -12.90 -0.06
N SER A 26 -8.78 -13.28 -1.07
CA SER A 26 -7.54 -14.05 -0.91
C SER A 26 -6.31 -13.16 -0.64
N ARG A 27 -6.48 -11.83 -0.60
CA ARG A 27 -5.39 -10.88 -0.36
C ARG A 27 -4.87 -11.01 1.06
N LYS A 28 -3.56 -11.17 1.21
CA LYS A 28 -2.89 -11.37 2.50
C LYS A 28 -1.64 -10.49 2.60
N SER A 29 -1.61 -9.66 3.65
CA SER A 29 -0.41 -8.90 4.00
C SER A 29 0.76 -9.83 4.31
N SER A 30 1.96 -9.47 3.83
CA SER A 30 3.21 -10.17 4.16
C SER A 30 3.52 -10.19 5.65
N TYR A 31 2.86 -9.35 6.46
CA TYR A 31 2.94 -9.40 7.93
C TYR A 31 2.68 -10.81 8.47
N PHE A 32 1.68 -11.50 7.93
CA PHE A 32 1.29 -12.84 8.36
C PHE A 32 2.23 -13.95 7.85
N ASN A 33 3.26 -13.59 7.09
CA ASN A 33 4.31 -14.50 6.62
C ASN A 33 5.61 -14.34 7.44
N MET A 34 5.67 -13.36 8.33
CA MET A 34 6.83 -13.12 9.20
C MET A 34 6.82 -14.07 10.41
N SER A 35 8.00 -14.25 11.03
CA SER A 35 8.08 -14.90 12.36
C SER A 35 7.39 -14.04 13.42
N ARG A 36 7.05 -14.64 14.57
CA ARG A 36 6.38 -13.91 15.66
C ARG A 36 7.25 -12.79 16.21
N GLU A 37 8.56 -12.98 16.22
CA GLU A 37 9.55 -11.99 16.66
C GLU A 37 9.53 -10.77 15.75
N ASN A 38 9.48 -10.98 14.43
CA ASN A 38 9.39 -9.91 13.45
C ASN A 38 8.03 -9.19 13.47
N GLN A 39 6.93 -9.93 13.72
CA GLN A 39 5.61 -9.32 13.95
C GLN A 39 5.65 -8.41 15.18
N ARG A 40 6.16 -8.91 16.30
CA ARG A 40 6.31 -8.13 17.54
C ARG A 40 7.17 -6.88 17.33
N MET A 41 8.29 -7.01 16.60
CA MET A 41 9.14 -5.86 16.25
C MET A 41 8.38 -4.84 15.40
N GLN A 42 7.49 -5.26 14.50
CA GLN A 42 6.71 -4.34 13.68
C GLN A 42 5.62 -3.61 14.50
N ASP A 43 4.97 -4.33 15.42
CA ASP A 43 3.81 -3.85 16.18
C ASP A 43 4.19 -2.92 17.35
N ASP A 44 5.34 -3.17 17.97
CA ASP A 44 5.85 -2.36 19.07
C ASP A 44 6.77 -1.25 18.54
N LEU A 45 6.33 0.01 18.63
CA LEU A 45 7.12 1.15 18.18
C LEU A 45 8.45 1.32 18.91
N SER A 46 8.60 0.82 20.15
CA SER A 46 9.88 0.85 20.87
C SER A 46 10.89 -0.16 20.32
N LEU A 47 10.41 -1.22 19.67
CA LEU A 47 11.23 -2.24 19.03
C LEU A 47 11.41 -2.00 17.53
N ASN A 48 10.46 -1.31 16.90
CA ASN A 48 10.46 -1.06 15.46
C ASN A 48 11.55 -0.06 15.06
N PRO A 49 12.60 -0.46 14.31
CA PRO A 49 13.66 0.46 13.90
C PRO A 49 13.14 1.60 13.00
N ALA A 50 12.00 1.42 12.34
CA ALA A 50 11.37 2.46 11.54
C ALA A 50 10.93 3.67 12.38
N SER A 51 10.74 3.51 13.69
CA SER A 51 10.33 4.58 14.60
C SER A 51 11.30 5.76 14.61
N PHE A 52 12.60 5.52 14.39
CA PHE A 52 13.58 6.60 14.27
C PHE A 52 13.24 7.57 13.12
N TRP A 53 12.81 7.06 11.97
CA TRP A 53 12.39 7.89 10.84
C TRP A 53 11.07 8.63 11.11
N ILE A 54 10.16 8.03 11.89
CA ILE A 54 8.92 8.70 12.30
C ILE A 54 9.25 9.89 13.21
N ILE A 55 10.16 9.70 14.18
CA ILE A 55 10.61 10.76 15.11
C ILE A 55 11.35 11.87 14.35
N GLU A 56 12.28 11.52 13.46
CA GLU A 56 12.95 12.51 12.61
C GLU A 56 11.97 13.24 11.69
N GLY A 57 10.99 12.52 11.14
CA GLY A 57 9.91 13.10 10.36
C GLY A 57 9.13 14.13 11.16
N GLN A 58 8.84 13.85 12.44
CA GLN A 58 8.17 14.78 13.35
C GLN A 58 9.01 16.05 13.56
N GLY A 59 10.32 15.92 13.72
CA GLY A 59 11.23 17.07 13.81
C GLY A 59 11.23 17.92 12.53
N LEU A 60 11.23 17.29 11.35
CA LEU A 60 11.14 17.99 10.06
C LEU A 60 9.79 18.68 9.85
N TRP A 61 8.70 18.04 10.28
CA TRP A 61 7.35 18.59 10.22
C TRP A 61 7.25 19.92 10.97
N GLN A 62 7.84 19.96 12.17
CA GLN A 62 7.79 21.09 13.10
C GLN A 62 8.75 22.21 12.75
N ASN A 63 9.96 21.89 12.31
CA ASN A 63 11.02 22.91 12.23
C ASN A 63 11.23 23.47 10.83
N GLY A 64 10.76 22.78 9.78
CA GLY A 64 11.12 23.12 8.41
C GLY A 64 12.63 22.93 8.17
N GLY A 65 13.03 22.47 7.00
CA GLY A 65 14.44 22.08 6.77
C GLY A 65 15.47 23.21 6.86
N LEU A 66 15.05 24.49 6.91
CA LEU A 66 15.90 25.67 7.01
C LEU A 66 15.25 26.76 7.89
N SER A 67 16.07 27.49 8.65
CA SER A 67 15.62 28.60 9.51
C SER A 67 14.89 29.68 8.70
N GLY A 68 13.74 30.13 9.20
CA GLY A 68 12.90 31.17 8.57
C GLY A 68 11.98 30.69 7.45
N SER A 69 12.06 29.41 7.03
CA SER A 69 11.09 28.84 6.09
C SER A 69 9.81 28.40 6.79
N ARG A 70 8.65 28.51 6.13
CA ARG A 70 7.40 27.96 6.65
C ARG A 70 7.52 26.45 6.83
N THR A 71 7.06 25.96 7.97
CA THR A 71 7.11 24.56 8.36
C THR A 71 5.89 23.80 7.83
N CYS A 72 5.89 22.47 7.92
CA CYS A 72 4.70 21.70 7.54
C CYS A 72 3.55 21.98 8.51
N SER A 73 3.86 22.11 9.81
CA SER A 73 2.90 22.46 10.85
C SER A 73 2.29 23.85 10.68
N ASP A 74 2.99 24.81 10.08
CA ASP A 74 2.43 26.16 9.88
C ASP A 74 1.19 26.13 8.96
N CYS A 75 1.17 25.23 7.97
CA CYS A 75 0.08 25.09 7.01
C CYS A 75 -0.92 23.98 7.38
N HIS A 76 -0.42 22.87 7.94
CA HIS A 76 -1.22 21.67 8.20
C HIS A 76 -1.54 21.44 9.68
N GLY A 77 -0.90 22.17 10.60
CA GLY A 77 -1.10 22.02 12.03
C GLY A 77 -0.59 20.68 12.57
N ASP A 78 -1.38 20.08 13.45
CA ASP A 78 -1.12 18.76 14.04
C ASP A 78 -1.16 17.67 12.96
N VAL A 79 -0.06 16.93 12.82
CA VAL A 79 0.08 15.86 11.83
C VAL A 79 -0.90 14.72 12.06
N ALA A 80 -1.17 14.36 13.31
CA ALA A 80 -2.05 13.24 13.65
C ALA A 80 -3.50 13.52 13.24
N LYS A 81 -3.91 14.78 13.28
CA LYS A 81 -5.24 15.21 12.84
C LYS A 81 -5.29 15.45 11.34
N SER A 82 -4.36 16.24 10.82
CA SER A 82 -4.40 16.69 9.43
C SER A 82 -4.04 15.60 8.41
N MET A 83 -3.17 14.66 8.78
CA MET A 83 -2.70 13.61 7.89
C MET A 83 -3.40 12.25 8.12
N HIS A 84 -4.38 12.19 9.01
CA HIS A 84 -5.18 10.99 9.22
C HIS A 84 -5.82 10.51 7.91
N GLY A 85 -5.57 9.26 7.54
CA GLY A 85 -6.08 8.65 6.30
C GLY A 85 -5.50 9.21 4.99
N VAL A 86 -4.67 10.26 5.03
CA VAL A 86 -4.13 10.89 3.81
C VAL A 86 -3.33 9.88 2.99
N ALA A 87 -2.42 9.14 3.62
CA ALA A 87 -1.56 8.21 2.90
C ALA A 87 -2.32 7.04 2.26
N ALA A 88 -3.41 6.59 2.87
CA ALA A 88 -4.24 5.51 2.35
C ALA A 88 -4.97 5.87 1.03
N THR A 89 -5.00 7.15 0.67
CA THR A 89 -5.69 7.66 -0.53
C THR A 89 -4.75 8.01 -1.69
N PHE A 90 -3.44 7.81 -1.53
CA PHE A 90 -2.46 8.02 -2.60
C PHE A 90 -2.18 6.74 -3.38
N PRO A 91 -1.82 6.82 -4.67
CA PRO A 91 -1.53 8.03 -5.46
C PRO A 91 -2.77 8.82 -5.91
N LYS A 92 -2.60 10.09 -6.30
CA LYS A 92 -3.70 10.96 -6.77
C LYS A 92 -3.32 11.69 -8.06
N HIS A 93 -4.30 11.92 -8.93
CA HIS A 93 -4.08 12.78 -10.11
C HIS A 93 -4.08 14.26 -9.71
N ARG A 94 -3.00 14.99 -10.01
CA ARG A 94 -2.80 16.41 -9.66
C ARG A 94 -1.97 17.11 -10.74
N GLY A 95 -2.42 18.26 -11.23
CA GLY A 95 -1.69 19.04 -12.22
C GLY A 95 -1.37 18.26 -13.51
N GLY A 96 -2.33 17.49 -14.01
CA GLY A 96 -2.20 16.72 -15.26
C GLY A 96 -1.36 15.43 -15.16
N SER A 97 -0.94 15.01 -13.97
CA SER A 97 -0.17 13.77 -13.79
C SER A 97 -0.53 13.04 -12.51
N LEU A 98 -0.25 11.74 -12.46
CA LEU A 98 -0.36 10.95 -11.23
C LEU A 98 0.80 11.29 -10.29
N ARG A 99 0.46 11.65 -9.05
CA ARG A 99 1.40 12.05 -8.01
C ARG A 99 1.38 11.07 -6.86
N THR A 100 2.56 10.61 -6.46
CA THR A 100 2.78 9.79 -5.25
C THR A 100 2.76 10.66 -4.00
N LEU A 101 2.68 10.05 -2.82
CA LEU A 101 2.78 10.79 -1.56
C LEU A 101 4.14 11.50 -1.42
N GLN A 102 5.24 10.84 -1.80
CA GLN A 102 6.58 11.46 -1.90
C GLN A 102 6.58 12.68 -2.82
N GLY A 103 5.98 12.55 -4.01
CA GLY A 103 5.84 13.65 -4.96
C GLY A 103 5.00 14.80 -4.40
N GLN A 104 3.97 14.51 -3.59
CA GLN A 104 3.17 15.54 -2.92
C GLN A 104 3.97 16.26 -1.84
N ILE A 105 4.76 15.56 -1.03
CA ILE A 105 5.66 16.18 -0.04
C ILE A 105 6.64 17.13 -0.73
N ASN A 106 7.29 16.67 -1.80
CA ASN A 106 8.22 17.50 -2.57
C ASN A 106 7.54 18.68 -3.26
N HIS A 107 6.32 18.50 -3.76
CA HIS A 107 5.55 19.61 -4.32
C HIS A 107 5.27 20.68 -3.26
N CYS A 108 4.84 20.29 -2.05
CA CYS A 108 4.63 21.26 -0.98
C CYS A 108 5.92 21.99 -0.61
N ARG A 109 7.02 21.24 -0.54
CA ARG A 109 8.35 21.79 -0.23
C ARG A 109 8.81 22.85 -1.24
N VAL A 110 8.68 22.56 -2.54
CA VAL A 110 9.09 23.49 -3.60
C VAL A 110 8.12 24.67 -3.70
N SER A 111 6.83 24.39 -3.80
CA SER A 111 5.83 25.40 -4.14
C SER A 111 5.39 26.28 -2.96
N TYR A 112 5.42 25.77 -1.73
CA TYR A 112 4.93 26.51 -0.55
C TYR A 112 6.00 26.83 0.49
N GLN A 113 7.08 26.05 0.58
CA GLN A 113 8.20 26.37 1.47
C GLN A 113 9.33 27.11 0.75
N GLY A 114 9.34 27.12 -0.59
CA GLY A 114 10.40 27.73 -1.40
C GLY A 114 11.74 27.00 -1.29
N LEU A 115 11.72 25.71 -0.95
CA LEU A 115 12.91 24.89 -0.71
C LEU A 115 13.14 23.91 -1.85
N GLN A 116 14.40 23.53 -2.09
CA GLN A 116 14.72 22.50 -3.08
C GLN A 116 14.04 21.17 -2.73
N ALA A 117 13.53 20.47 -3.75
CA ALA A 117 12.99 19.13 -3.60
C ALA A 117 14.03 18.19 -2.99
N PHE A 118 13.59 17.31 -2.10
CA PHE A 118 14.42 16.22 -1.61
C PHE A 118 14.57 15.12 -2.67
N ASP A 119 15.71 14.44 -2.69
CA ASP A 119 15.85 13.23 -3.49
C ASP A 119 14.91 12.13 -2.99
N TYR A 120 14.37 11.31 -3.90
CA TYR A 120 13.27 10.37 -3.62
C TYR A 120 13.57 9.34 -2.52
N GLU A 121 14.82 8.91 -2.39
CA GLU A 121 15.27 7.97 -1.33
C GLU A 121 16.16 8.65 -0.28
N SER A 122 16.17 9.99 -0.24
CA SER A 122 16.91 10.70 0.80
C SER A 122 16.27 10.47 2.17
N LYS A 123 17.12 10.43 3.20
CA LYS A 123 16.70 10.31 4.60
C LYS A 123 15.58 11.30 4.99
N PRO A 124 15.65 12.62 4.70
CA PRO A 124 14.59 13.55 5.08
C PRO A 124 13.24 13.30 4.40
N LEU A 125 13.23 12.91 3.13
CA LEU A 125 11.97 12.59 2.45
C LEU A 125 11.35 11.30 2.99
N LEU A 126 12.17 10.26 3.21
CA LEU A 126 11.69 9.00 3.80
C LEU A 126 11.21 9.19 5.24
N ALA A 127 11.82 10.09 6.01
CA ALA A 127 11.38 10.45 7.36
C ALA A 127 9.99 11.12 7.35
N LEU A 128 9.78 12.17 6.55
CA LEU A 128 8.47 12.81 6.39
C LEU A 128 7.42 11.84 5.85
N LEU A 129 7.80 11.02 4.86
CA LEU A 129 6.92 9.99 4.31
C LEU A 129 6.50 8.97 5.38
N SER A 130 7.43 8.53 6.23
CA SER A 130 7.15 7.58 7.31
C SER A 130 6.22 8.18 8.36
N LEU A 131 6.43 9.44 8.73
CA LEU A 131 5.54 10.17 9.63
C LEU A 131 4.11 10.27 9.06
N VAL A 132 3.96 10.71 7.81
CA VAL A 132 2.64 10.90 7.19
C VAL A 132 1.95 9.54 6.99
N ALA A 133 2.68 8.52 6.54
CA ALA A 133 2.14 7.18 6.34
C ALA A 133 1.67 6.53 7.65
N SER A 134 2.38 6.76 8.77
CA SER A 134 1.99 6.18 10.06
C SER A 134 0.65 6.71 10.57
N GLN A 135 0.22 7.92 10.16
CA GLN A 135 -1.10 8.46 10.51
C GLN A 135 -2.27 7.75 9.83
N SER A 136 -1.99 6.86 8.87
CA SER A 136 -2.99 6.04 8.18
C SER A 136 -2.87 4.55 8.52
N ARG A 137 -2.11 4.18 9.56
CA ARG A 137 -1.95 2.78 9.97
C ARG A 137 -3.29 2.15 10.33
N GLY A 138 -3.54 0.94 9.83
CA GLY A 138 -4.79 0.20 10.05
C GLY A 138 -5.95 0.60 9.14
N MET A 139 -5.80 1.65 8.33
CA MET A 139 -6.82 2.06 7.37
C MET A 139 -6.66 1.30 6.05
N PRO A 140 -7.77 0.94 5.36
CA PRO A 140 -7.70 0.30 4.05
C PRO A 140 -7.14 1.27 3.01
N ILE A 141 -6.31 0.77 2.09
CA ILE A 141 -5.92 1.54 0.90
C ILE A 141 -7.17 1.77 0.05
N ASN A 142 -7.49 3.04 -0.19
CA ASN A 142 -8.66 3.46 -0.95
C ASN A 142 -8.25 4.56 -1.94
N VAL A 143 -7.78 4.13 -3.11
CA VAL A 143 -7.36 5.04 -4.18
C VAL A 143 -8.60 5.51 -4.96
N SER A 144 -8.62 6.79 -5.37
CA SER A 144 -9.72 7.39 -6.14
C SER A 144 -10.04 6.58 -7.40
N ASP A 145 -11.33 6.35 -7.65
CA ASP A 145 -11.86 5.69 -8.86
C ASP A 145 -12.11 6.69 -10.01
N ASP A 146 -11.53 7.90 -9.97
CA ASP A 146 -11.67 8.84 -11.07
C ASP A 146 -11.02 8.33 -12.38
N ALA A 147 -11.61 8.72 -13.51
CA ALA A 147 -11.22 8.22 -14.83
C ALA A 147 -9.72 8.47 -15.15
N GLN A 148 -9.14 9.56 -14.63
CA GLN A 148 -7.73 9.86 -14.84
C GLN A 148 -6.86 8.82 -14.11
N VAL A 149 -7.14 8.56 -12.83
CA VAL A 149 -6.48 7.51 -12.05
C VAL A 149 -6.71 6.12 -12.64
N SER A 150 -7.92 5.79 -13.12
CA SER A 150 -8.21 4.50 -13.75
C SER A 150 -7.28 4.21 -14.95
N SER A 151 -7.00 5.21 -15.78
CA SER A 151 -6.08 5.05 -16.93
C SER A 151 -4.65 4.71 -16.49
N HIS A 152 -4.22 5.22 -15.33
CA HIS A 152 -2.93 4.89 -14.74
C HIS A 152 -2.93 3.50 -14.10
N ILE A 153 -4.03 3.10 -13.47
CA ILE A 153 -4.22 1.74 -12.93
C ILE A 153 -4.11 0.72 -14.06
N GLU A 154 -4.78 0.93 -15.18
CA GLU A 154 -4.71 0.02 -16.34
C GLU A 154 -3.30 -0.07 -16.94
N ARG A 155 -2.54 1.04 -16.95
CA ARG A 155 -1.12 1.01 -17.31
C ARG A 155 -0.29 0.20 -16.32
N GLY A 156 -0.52 0.40 -15.02
CA GLY A 156 0.14 -0.38 -13.96
C GLY A 156 -0.17 -1.86 -14.06
N LYS A 157 -1.42 -2.22 -14.34
CA LYS A 157 -1.87 -3.60 -14.58
C LYS A 157 -1.14 -4.22 -15.78
N ARG A 158 -1.02 -3.51 -16.89
CA ARG A 158 -0.23 -3.98 -18.04
C ARG A 158 1.22 -4.22 -17.63
N LEU A 159 1.87 -3.26 -16.98
CA LEU A 159 3.25 -3.40 -16.52
C LEU A 159 3.44 -4.60 -15.58
N TYR A 160 2.51 -4.81 -14.65
CA TYR A 160 2.53 -5.93 -13.69
C TYR A 160 2.53 -7.30 -14.39
N ASN A 161 1.89 -7.39 -15.56
CA ASN A 161 1.82 -8.61 -16.38
C ASN A 161 2.89 -8.67 -17.47
N THR A 162 3.62 -7.58 -17.73
CA THR A 162 4.67 -7.54 -18.76
C THR A 162 5.93 -8.23 -18.26
N ARG A 163 6.50 -9.08 -19.10
CA ARG A 163 7.80 -9.71 -18.84
C ARG A 163 8.93 -8.73 -19.17
N ILE A 164 9.89 -8.60 -18.26
CA ILE A 164 10.96 -7.61 -18.34
C ILE A 164 12.32 -8.28 -18.10
N GLY A 165 13.36 -7.78 -18.79
CA GLY A 165 14.74 -8.18 -18.62
C GLY A 165 15.10 -9.52 -19.27
N GLN A 166 16.37 -9.91 -19.18
CA GLN A 166 16.90 -11.13 -19.81
C GLN A 166 16.25 -12.41 -19.26
N LEU A 167 15.85 -12.40 -17.99
CA LEU A 167 15.14 -13.52 -17.36
C LEU A 167 13.67 -13.65 -17.83
N ASN A 168 13.14 -12.65 -18.54
CA ASN A 168 11.81 -12.65 -19.13
C ASN A 168 10.68 -12.97 -18.13
N LEU A 169 10.72 -12.31 -16.97
CA LEU A 169 9.78 -12.46 -15.85
C LEU A 169 8.90 -11.22 -15.67
N SER A 170 7.65 -11.42 -15.26
CA SER A 170 6.69 -10.39 -14.85
C SER A 170 6.43 -10.45 -13.34
N CYS A 171 5.80 -9.41 -12.77
CA CYS A 171 5.40 -9.40 -11.37
C CYS A 171 4.41 -10.53 -11.06
N ALA A 172 3.41 -10.71 -11.92
CA ALA A 172 2.36 -11.72 -11.78
C ALA A 172 2.91 -13.15 -11.69
N GLN A 173 3.93 -13.48 -12.49
CA GLN A 173 4.51 -14.83 -12.49
C GLN A 173 5.07 -15.27 -11.14
N CYS A 174 5.52 -14.33 -10.32
CA CYS A 174 5.99 -14.64 -8.97
C CYS A 174 4.90 -14.35 -7.94
N HIS A 175 4.35 -13.14 -7.97
CA HIS A 175 3.52 -12.61 -6.89
C HIS A 175 2.03 -12.98 -7.00
N ASP A 176 1.57 -13.52 -8.13
CA ASP A 176 0.25 -14.15 -8.26
C ASP A 176 0.41 -15.68 -8.41
N ASP A 177 1.03 -16.14 -9.50
CA ASP A 177 1.10 -17.58 -9.85
C ASP A 177 1.82 -18.44 -8.81
N ARG A 178 2.77 -17.85 -8.08
CA ARG A 178 3.70 -18.56 -7.17
C ARG A 178 3.69 -17.97 -5.77
N ALA A 179 2.72 -17.13 -5.43
CA ALA A 179 2.57 -16.62 -4.08
C ALA A 179 2.45 -17.79 -3.08
N GLY A 180 3.21 -17.72 -1.99
CA GLY A 180 3.28 -18.79 -0.99
C GLY A 180 4.28 -19.91 -1.31
N GLN A 181 4.83 -19.97 -2.53
CA GLN A 181 5.98 -20.82 -2.84
C GLN A 181 7.28 -20.16 -2.34
N ARG A 182 8.43 -20.79 -2.61
CA ARG A 182 9.75 -20.30 -2.23
C ARG A 182 10.65 -20.08 -3.45
N LEU A 183 11.41 -18.99 -3.41
CA LEU A 183 12.54 -18.75 -4.30
C LEU A 183 13.82 -18.86 -3.46
N GLY A 184 14.51 -20.00 -3.57
CA GLY A 184 15.57 -20.36 -2.62
C GLY A 184 15.05 -20.40 -1.18
N GLY A 185 15.72 -19.71 -0.27
CA GLY A 185 15.33 -19.63 1.15
C GLY A 185 14.15 -18.69 1.45
N VAL A 186 13.64 -17.94 0.47
CA VAL A 186 12.70 -16.83 0.70
C VAL A 186 11.29 -17.18 0.23
N LEU A 187 10.28 -16.93 1.08
CA LEU A 187 8.88 -17.05 0.69
C LEU A 187 8.52 -15.96 -0.32
N ILE A 188 7.82 -16.32 -1.38
CA ILE A 188 7.30 -15.38 -2.37
C ILE A 188 5.99 -14.76 -1.84
N PRO A 189 5.95 -13.45 -1.51
CA PRO A 189 4.73 -12.81 -1.05
C PRO A 189 3.79 -12.49 -2.22
N GLN A 190 2.54 -12.10 -1.93
CA GLN A 190 1.62 -11.54 -2.94
C GLN A 190 2.02 -10.13 -3.45
N GLY A 191 3.09 -9.55 -2.90
CA GLY A 191 3.63 -8.27 -3.40
C GLY A 191 2.80 -7.02 -3.04
N HIS A 192 1.92 -7.08 -2.04
CA HIS A 192 1.11 -5.93 -1.62
C HIS A 192 1.95 -4.76 -1.08
N PRO A 193 1.60 -3.50 -1.41
CA PRO A 193 2.35 -2.31 -0.99
C PRO A 193 1.96 -1.78 0.41
N THR A 194 1.17 -2.51 1.19
CA THR A 194 0.49 -2.02 2.40
C THR A 194 1.40 -1.63 3.56
N GLY A 195 2.69 -2.00 3.51
CA GLY A 195 3.67 -1.69 4.55
C GLY A 195 4.67 -0.60 4.20
N TYR A 196 4.54 0.07 3.05
CA TYR A 196 5.52 1.08 2.61
C TYR A 196 5.22 2.49 3.15
N PRO A 197 6.25 3.31 3.43
CA PRO A 197 7.67 2.95 3.38
C PRO A 197 8.04 1.95 4.49
N ILE A 198 8.96 1.03 4.18
CA ILE A 198 9.23 -0.14 5.01
C ILE A 198 10.68 -0.16 5.46
N TYR A 199 10.91 -0.48 6.74
CA TYR A 199 12.23 -0.86 7.22
C TYR A 199 12.52 -2.32 6.85
N ARG A 200 13.56 -2.57 6.06
CA ARG A 200 14.02 -3.93 5.79
C ARG A 200 15.27 -4.21 6.60
N ILE A 201 15.26 -5.28 7.41
CA ILE A 201 16.44 -5.72 8.19
C ILE A 201 17.65 -5.90 7.27
N GLU A 202 17.45 -6.48 6.08
CA GLU A 202 18.50 -6.64 5.06
C GLU A 202 19.08 -5.30 4.58
N TRP A 203 18.27 -4.26 4.48
CA TRP A 203 18.75 -2.93 4.05
C TRP A 203 19.31 -2.11 5.21
N GLN A 204 19.01 -2.49 6.45
CA GLN A 204 19.29 -1.73 7.67
C GLN A 204 18.78 -0.28 7.62
N THR A 205 17.77 0.00 6.79
CA THR A 205 17.19 1.32 6.56
C THR A 205 15.76 1.20 6.02
N ILE A 206 15.04 2.32 6.03
CA ILE A 206 13.76 2.45 5.34
C ILE A 206 13.97 2.58 3.83
N GLY A 207 13.05 2.00 3.05
CA GLY A 207 12.94 2.27 1.61
C GLY A 207 11.50 2.49 1.17
N SER A 208 11.33 3.25 0.09
CA SER A 208 10.01 3.47 -0.51
C SER A 208 9.54 2.28 -1.34
N LEU A 209 8.26 2.29 -1.73
CA LEU A 209 7.73 1.34 -2.72
C LEU A 209 8.47 1.49 -4.05
N GLN A 210 8.82 2.73 -4.46
CA GLN A 210 9.56 2.97 -5.68
C GLN A 210 10.94 2.32 -5.65
N ARG A 211 11.66 2.36 -4.52
CA ARG A 211 12.93 1.63 -4.37
C ARG A 211 12.76 0.13 -4.53
N ARG A 212 11.65 -0.44 -4.07
CA ARG A 212 11.37 -1.88 -4.29
C ARG A 212 11.12 -2.21 -5.76
N LEU A 213 10.47 -1.30 -6.50
CA LEU A 213 10.09 -1.49 -7.89
C LEU A 213 11.21 -1.11 -8.89
N ARG A 214 12.25 -0.41 -8.43
CA ARG A 214 13.42 -0.07 -9.24
C ARG A 214 14.29 -1.33 -9.42
N ASN A 215 14.38 -1.78 -10.66
CA ASN A 215 15.42 -2.71 -11.13
C ASN A 215 16.75 -1.96 -11.26
#